data_AF-A0A7J8R8J3-F1
#
_entry.id   AF-A0A7J8R8J3-F1
#
_cell.length_a   1.000
_cell.length_b   1.000
_cell.length_c   1.000
_cell.angle_alpha   90.00
_cell.angle_beta   90.00
_cell.angle_gamma   90.00
#
_symmetry.space_group_name_H-M   'P 1'
#
loop_
_entity.id
_entity.type
_entity.pdbx_description
1 polymer ?
#
loop_
_entity_poly.entity_id
_entity_poly.type
_entity_poly.pdbx_seq_one_letter_code
_entity_poly.pdbx_strand_id
1 'polypeptide(L)'
;MVQLHGNNKRYLHSEAKVYSLRSNCWRRIKDFCFYLILHRKFGILANNALHWMVFKTPQSWKQNLVGFDLGTEEFRFLELPDLCLDKLFCYDIKAMGGYNCLTATFRDSNDVVAEVWIMKEYGVKESWVKLISWNQPHLLSCFPSVVVVPLAFSKNGDKVLFSSDVHTFVWYDLGSKKVEKVGIRDVPIIHDVDLYVQSLVPLN
;
A
#
# COMPACT_ATOMS: atom_id res chain seq x y z
N MET A 1 11.45 2.35 -10.38
CA MET A 1 10.85 3.51 -11.08
C MET A 1 11.71 4.73 -10.80
N VAL A 2 11.95 5.57 -11.79
CA VAL A 2 12.72 6.82 -11.65
C VAL A 2 11.84 7.97 -12.11
N GLN A 3 11.82 9.06 -11.34
CA GLN A 3 11.08 10.25 -11.70
C GLN A 3 12.03 11.44 -11.86
N LEU A 4 12.00 12.03 -13.05
CA LEU A 4 12.82 13.17 -13.43
C LEU A 4 11.98 14.45 -13.31
N HIS A 5 12.57 15.48 -12.72
CA HIS A 5 11.96 16.78 -12.54
C HIS A 5 12.63 17.80 -13.46
N GLY A 6 11.87 18.45 -14.34
CA GLY A 6 12.36 19.60 -15.10
C GLY A 6 12.50 20.86 -14.25
N ASN A 7 13.38 21.80 -14.63
CA ASN A 7 13.72 23.02 -13.88
C ASN A 7 12.52 23.87 -13.40
N ASN A 8 11.36 23.79 -14.06
CA ASN A 8 10.16 24.56 -13.69
C ASN A 8 9.09 23.74 -12.93
N LYS A 9 9.42 22.55 -12.38
CA LYS A 9 8.50 21.62 -11.69
C LYS A 9 7.25 21.17 -12.49
N ARG A 10 7.05 21.65 -13.72
CA ARG A 10 5.88 21.36 -14.59
C ARG A 10 6.06 20.15 -15.50
N TYR A 11 7.29 19.72 -15.74
CA TYR A 11 7.59 18.53 -16.53
C TYR A 11 8.04 17.42 -15.59
N LEU A 12 7.11 16.52 -15.29
CA LEU A 12 7.42 15.24 -14.67
C LEU A 12 7.60 14.23 -15.81
N HIS A 13 8.73 13.56 -15.87
CA HIS A 13 8.90 12.39 -16.72
C HIS A 13 9.21 11.22 -15.81
N SER A 14 8.40 10.17 -15.90
CA SER A 14 8.63 8.96 -15.15
C SER A 14 9.09 7.86 -16.10
N GLU A 15 10.03 7.04 -15.63
CA GLU A 15 10.55 5.91 -16.36
C GLU A 15 10.59 4.67 -15.46
N ALA A 16 10.25 3.52 -16.04
CA ALA A 16 10.48 2.22 -15.43
C ALA A 16 11.68 1.54 -16.10
N LYS A 17 12.59 1.02 -15.27
CA LYS A 17 13.73 0.20 -15.70
C LYS A 17 13.78 -1.06 -14.86
N VAL A 18 14.15 -2.17 -15.50
CA VAL A 18 14.44 -3.45 -14.86
C VAL A 18 15.92 -3.74 -15.01
N TYR A 19 16.55 -4.13 -13.91
CA TYR A 19 17.93 -4.58 -13.93
C TYR A 19 17.99 -6.09 -14.07
N SER A 20 18.80 -6.56 -15.01
CA SER A 20 19.06 -7.98 -15.22
C SER A 20 20.44 -8.33 -14.69
N LEU A 21 20.50 -9.23 -13.72
CA LEU A 21 21.77 -9.78 -13.22
C LEU A 21 22.51 -10.57 -14.30
N ARG A 22 21.77 -11.31 -15.15
CA ARG A 22 22.35 -12.12 -16.24
C ARG A 22 23.12 -11.27 -17.25
N SER A 23 22.58 -10.11 -17.61
CA SER A 23 23.18 -9.21 -18.60
C SER A 23 23.91 -8.03 -17.97
N ASN A 24 23.91 -7.92 -16.63
CA ASN A 24 24.50 -6.83 -15.85
C ASN A 24 24.14 -5.43 -16.40
N CYS A 25 22.87 -5.22 -16.77
CA CYS A 25 22.44 -3.96 -17.37
C CYS A 25 21.00 -3.61 -17.00
N TRP A 26 20.72 -2.30 -17.03
CA TRP A 26 19.38 -1.77 -16.91
C TRP A 26 18.72 -1.72 -18.29
N ARG A 27 17.52 -2.27 -18.41
CA ARG A 27 16.68 -2.13 -19.59
C ARG A 27 15.44 -1.29 -19.25
N ARG A 28 15.09 -0.39 -20.15
CA ARG A 28 13.87 0.42 -20.06
C ARG A 28 12.65 -0.43 -20.40
N ILE A 29 11.59 -0.32 -19.59
CA ILE A 29 10.27 -0.83 -19.91
C ILE A 29 9.53 0.24 -20.74
N LYS A 30 8.95 -0.18 -21.86
CA LYS A 30 8.17 0.70 -22.73
C LYS A 30 6.83 1.05 -22.06
N ASP A 31 6.18 2.12 -22.52
CA ASP A 31 4.80 2.46 -22.13
C ASP A 31 4.57 2.85 -20.66
N PHE A 32 5.63 3.26 -19.95
CA PHE A 32 5.49 3.85 -18.63
C PHE A 32 5.03 5.32 -18.71
N CYS A 33 3.77 5.59 -18.34
CA CYS A 33 3.14 6.91 -18.45
C CYS A 33 2.45 7.36 -17.16
N PHE A 34 2.95 6.96 -15.99
CA PHE A 34 2.32 7.27 -14.70
C PHE A 34 3.18 8.21 -13.84
N TYR A 35 2.55 8.88 -12.88
CA TYR A 35 3.20 9.88 -12.05
C TYR A 35 3.13 9.49 -10.58
N LEU A 36 4.28 9.56 -9.90
CA LEU A 36 4.36 9.51 -8.45
C LEU A 36 4.44 10.96 -7.95
N ILE A 37 3.52 11.43 -7.13
CA ILE A 37 3.62 12.81 -6.60
C ILE A 37 4.48 12.85 -5.33
N LEU A 38 4.58 11.72 -4.62
CA LEU A 38 5.34 11.62 -3.38
C LEU A 38 6.70 10.97 -3.64
N HIS A 39 7.75 11.66 -3.21
CA HIS A 39 9.10 11.12 -3.20
C HIS A 39 9.13 9.85 -2.33
N ARG A 40 9.73 8.76 -2.85
CA ARG A 40 10.03 7.51 -2.12
C ARG A 40 8.86 6.54 -1.86
N LYS A 41 7.77 6.53 -2.65
CA LYS A 41 6.85 5.39 -2.58
C LYS A 41 7.50 4.11 -3.14
N PHE A 42 7.78 3.16 -2.25
CA PHE A 42 8.26 1.83 -2.63
C PHE A 42 7.14 1.02 -3.28
N GLY A 43 7.51 0.17 -4.24
CA GLY A 43 6.58 -0.76 -4.86
C GLY A 43 6.41 -1.99 -3.99
N ILE A 44 5.19 -2.48 -3.90
CA ILE A 44 4.88 -3.59 -3.00
C ILE A 44 4.65 -4.85 -3.80
N LEU A 45 5.36 -5.91 -3.44
CA LEU A 45 5.26 -7.21 -4.08
C LEU A 45 4.08 -8.00 -3.51
N ALA A 46 3.19 -8.43 -4.40
CA ALA A 46 2.16 -9.43 -4.13
C ALA A 46 1.78 -10.08 -5.47
N ASN A 47 1.34 -11.34 -5.47
CA ASN A 47 0.83 -11.99 -6.69
C ASN A 47 1.78 -11.89 -7.90
N ASN A 48 3.09 -12.05 -7.67
CA ASN A 48 4.14 -11.92 -8.68
C ASN A 48 4.18 -10.57 -9.42
N ALA A 49 3.60 -9.52 -8.82
CA ALA A 49 3.56 -8.20 -9.39
C ALA A 49 3.94 -7.14 -8.35
N LEU A 50 4.59 -6.08 -8.81
CA LEU A 50 4.87 -4.89 -7.99
C LEU A 50 3.74 -3.90 -8.13
N HIS A 51 3.30 -3.33 -7.00
CA HIS A 51 2.12 -2.47 -6.95
C HIS A 51 2.45 -1.07 -6.45
N TRP A 52 1.80 -0.07 -7.05
CA TRP A 52 1.89 1.33 -6.64
C TRP A 52 0.56 2.04 -6.75
N MET A 53 0.38 3.04 -5.88
CA MET A 53 -0.62 4.09 -6.09
C MET A 53 -0.01 5.20 -6.96
N VAL A 54 -0.57 5.43 -8.13
CA VAL A 54 -0.06 6.36 -9.14
C VAL A 54 -1.13 7.33 -9.64
N PHE A 55 -0.71 8.46 -10.17
CA PHE A 55 -1.59 9.38 -10.88
C PHE A 55 -1.45 9.18 -12.40
N LYS A 56 -2.57 9.22 -13.13
CA LYS A 56 -2.56 9.14 -14.60
C LYS A 56 -2.02 10.41 -15.26
N THR A 57 -2.20 11.56 -14.62
CA THR A 57 -1.69 12.86 -15.07
C THR A 57 -1.15 13.65 -13.88
N PRO A 58 -0.20 14.59 -14.09
CA PRO A 58 0.35 15.41 -13.01
C PRO A 58 -0.69 16.26 -12.27
N GLN A 59 -1.79 16.61 -12.94
CA GLN A 59 -2.86 17.45 -12.39
C GLN A 59 -3.99 16.64 -11.75
N SER A 60 -3.94 15.31 -11.81
CA SER A 60 -4.97 14.46 -11.24
C SER A 60 -4.89 14.44 -9.72
N TRP A 61 -6.05 14.51 -9.06
CA TRP A 61 -6.18 14.34 -7.61
C TRP A 61 -6.57 12.90 -7.23
N LYS A 62 -6.86 12.05 -8.23
CA LYS A 62 -7.29 10.67 -8.04
C LYS A 62 -6.14 9.70 -8.33
N GLN A 63 -5.68 8.98 -7.30
CA GLN A 63 -4.74 7.88 -7.48
C GLN A 63 -5.43 6.65 -8.04
N ASN A 64 -4.68 5.87 -8.79
CA ASN A 64 -5.05 4.61 -9.41
C ASN A 64 -4.07 3.54 -8.92
N LEU A 65 -4.55 2.32 -8.73
CA LEU A 65 -3.69 1.19 -8.43
C LEU A 65 -3.15 0.62 -9.75
N VAL A 66 -1.83 0.51 -9.84
CA VAL A 66 -1.15 -0.14 -10.97
C VAL A 66 -0.32 -1.32 -10.45
N GLY A 67 -0.38 -2.44 -11.15
CA GLY A 67 0.49 -3.59 -10.97
C GLY A 67 1.45 -3.72 -12.16
N PHE A 68 2.71 -4.03 -11.89
CA PHE A 68 3.70 -4.44 -12.88
C PHE A 68 3.97 -5.93 -12.70
N ASP A 69 3.51 -6.75 -13.64
CA ASP A 69 3.69 -8.20 -13.60
C ASP A 69 5.16 -8.53 -13.89
N LEU A 70 5.84 -9.23 -12.98
CA LEU A 70 7.26 -9.55 -13.13
C LEU A 70 7.51 -10.66 -14.17
N GLY A 71 6.49 -11.47 -14.49
CA GLY A 71 6.59 -12.54 -15.48
C GLY A 71 6.41 -12.02 -16.91
N THR A 72 5.38 -11.19 -17.14
CA THR A 72 5.12 -10.62 -18.47
C THR A 72 5.82 -9.29 -18.71
N GLU A 73 6.29 -8.62 -17.65
CA GLU A 73 6.83 -7.25 -17.68
C GLU A 73 5.84 -6.21 -18.22
N GLU A 74 4.55 -6.40 -17.94
CA GLU A 74 3.49 -5.49 -18.37
C GLU A 74 2.84 -4.76 -17.19
N PHE A 75 2.41 -3.53 -17.45
CA PHE A 75 1.63 -2.74 -16.50
C PHE A 75 0.14 -2.99 -16.70
N ARG A 76 -0.59 -3.21 -15.61
CA ARG A 76 -2.05 -3.29 -15.58
C ARG A 76 -2.63 -2.38 -14.52
N PHE A 77 -3.72 -1.71 -14.86
CA PHE A 77 -4.52 -1.03 -13.86
C PHE A 77 -5.41 -2.04 -13.15
N LEU A 78 -5.51 -1.87 -11.84
CA LEU A 78 -6.40 -2.65 -11.00
C LEU A 78 -7.49 -1.72 -10.48
N GLU A 79 -8.73 -2.21 -10.50
CA GLU A 79 -9.85 -1.45 -9.97
C GLU A 79 -9.80 -1.45 -8.44
N LEU A 80 -10.03 -0.26 -7.88
CA LEU A 80 -10.19 -0.08 -6.44
C LEU A 80 -11.61 -0.47 -6.03
N PRO A 81 -11.84 -0.84 -4.75
CA PRO A 81 -13.19 -0.95 -4.22
C PRO A 81 -13.90 0.40 -4.31
N ASP A 82 -15.23 0.38 -4.15
CA ASP A 82 -16.01 1.61 -4.15
C ASP A 82 -15.75 2.42 -2.87
N LEU A 83 -14.81 3.36 -2.99
CA LEU A 83 -14.40 4.27 -1.92
C LEU A 83 -15.06 5.64 -2.10
N CYS A 84 -15.44 6.28 -0.99
CA CYS A 84 -15.85 7.69 -1.01
C CYS A 84 -14.61 8.60 -1.09
N LEU A 85 -14.14 8.85 -2.32
CA LEU A 85 -12.93 9.64 -2.59
C LEU A 85 -13.01 11.08 -2.05
N ASP A 86 -14.21 11.65 -1.97
CA ASP A 86 -14.41 13.04 -1.52
C ASP A 86 -14.14 13.24 -0.02
N LYS A 87 -14.18 12.15 0.77
CA LYS A 87 -13.91 12.17 2.22
C LYS A 87 -12.47 11.72 2.55
N LEU A 88 -11.74 11.17 1.59
CA LEU A 88 -10.47 10.49 1.81
C LEU A 88 -9.31 11.45 2.07
N PHE A 89 -8.61 11.23 3.18
CA PHE A 89 -7.37 11.92 3.51
C PHE A 89 -6.16 11.23 2.89
N CYS A 90 -6.10 9.91 3.04
CA CYS A 90 -4.97 9.11 2.64
C CYS A 90 -5.46 7.71 2.29
N TYR A 91 -4.88 7.14 1.25
CA TYR A 91 -4.99 5.73 0.98
C TYR A 91 -3.71 5.23 0.33
N ASP A 92 -3.38 3.98 0.61
CA ASP A 92 -2.19 3.34 0.07
C ASP A 92 -2.39 1.84 -0.10
N ILE A 93 -1.54 1.24 -0.92
CA ILE A 93 -1.47 -0.20 -1.06
C ILE A 93 -0.39 -0.76 -0.11
N LYS A 94 -0.67 -1.93 0.44
CA LYS A 94 0.21 -2.78 1.25
C LYS A 94 0.02 -4.23 0.82
N ALA A 95 0.89 -5.11 1.31
CA ALA A 95 0.70 -6.55 1.18
C ALA A 95 0.66 -7.15 2.57
N MET A 96 -0.20 -8.14 2.78
CA MET A 96 -0.33 -8.86 4.05
C MET A 96 -0.89 -10.26 3.76
N GLY A 97 -0.21 -11.29 4.25
CA GLY A 97 -0.67 -12.68 4.10
C GLY A 97 -0.88 -13.12 2.64
N GLY A 98 -0.07 -12.59 1.71
CA GLY A 98 -0.20 -12.85 0.27
C GLY A 98 -1.26 -12.02 -0.47
N TYR A 99 -2.07 -11.23 0.25
CA TYR A 99 -3.09 -10.38 -0.35
C TYR A 99 -2.60 -8.95 -0.56
N ASN A 100 -3.07 -8.35 -1.66
CA ASN A 100 -3.04 -6.90 -1.83
C ASN A 100 -4.04 -6.27 -0.85
N CYS A 101 -3.54 -5.37 -0.01
CA CYS A 101 -4.30 -4.72 1.04
C CYS A 101 -4.37 -3.22 0.77
N LEU A 102 -5.57 -2.67 0.72
CA LEU A 102 -5.78 -1.24 0.59
C LEU A 102 -6.10 -0.67 1.96
N THR A 103 -5.29 0.27 2.42
CA THR A 103 -5.54 1.06 3.62
C THR A 103 -6.13 2.39 3.22
N ALA A 104 -7.21 2.81 3.87
CA ALA A 104 -7.92 4.04 3.56
C ALA A 104 -8.28 4.78 4.85
N THR A 105 -8.01 6.08 4.91
CA THR A 105 -8.31 6.91 6.08
C THR A 105 -9.09 8.13 5.63
N PHE A 106 -10.26 8.36 6.23
CA PHE A 106 -11.18 9.45 5.86
C PHE A 106 -11.86 10.07 7.08
N ARG A 107 -12.42 11.26 6.91
CA ARG A 107 -13.28 11.87 7.93
C ARG A 107 -14.70 11.37 7.76
N ASP A 108 -15.30 10.94 8.85
CA ASP A 108 -16.75 10.76 8.89
C ASP A 108 -17.33 11.56 10.06
N SER A 109 -18.11 12.59 9.73
CA SER A 109 -18.59 13.58 10.70
C SER A 109 -17.42 14.21 11.51
N ASN A 110 -17.36 13.95 12.82
CA ASN A 110 -16.30 14.45 13.70
C ASN A 110 -15.18 13.42 13.95
N ASP A 111 -15.30 12.20 13.42
CA ASP A 111 -14.36 11.12 13.65
C ASP A 111 -13.43 10.89 12.46
N VAL A 112 -12.27 10.31 12.74
CA VAL A 112 -11.37 9.75 11.73
C VAL A 112 -11.62 8.24 11.67
N VAL A 113 -11.88 7.74 10.47
CA VAL A 113 -12.11 6.32 10.21
C VAL A 113 -10.94 5.77 9.40
N ALA A 114 -10.39 4.65 9.86
CA ALA A 114 -9.43 3.85 9.13
C ALA A 114 -10.08 2.55 8.66
N GLU A 115 -10.00 2.27 7.37
CA GLU A 115 -10.46 1.04 6.75
C GLU A 115 -9.31 0.27 6.13
N VAL A 116 -9.43 -1.05 6.20
CA VAL A 116 -8.49 -1.97 5.56
C VAL A 116 -9.30 -2.95 4.74
N TRP A 117 -8.97 -3.02 3.46
CA TRP A 117 -9.60 -3.89 2.47
C TRP A 117 -8.57 -4.88 1.95
N ILE A 118 -9.00 -6.10 1.64
CA ILE A 118 -8.15 -7.12 1.02
C ILE A 118 -8.77 -7.58 -0.29
N MET A 119 -7.94 -7.72 -1.33
CA MET A 119 -8.36 -8.28 -2.62
C MET A 119 -8.24 -9.80 -2.54
N LYS A 120 -9.36 -10.52 -2.47
CA LYS A 120 -9.36 -11.99 -2.33
C LYS A 120 -8.94 -12.70 -3.61
N GLU A 121 -9.37 -12.17 -4.75
CA GLU A 121 -9.03 -12.67 -6.07
C GLU A 121 -8.31 -11.58 -6.85
N TYR A 122 -7.06 -11.87 -7.20
CA TYR A 122 -6.21 -10.86 -7.78
C TYR A 122 -6.77 -10.31 -9.11
N GLY A 123 -6.91 -8.99 -9.22
CA GLY A 123 -7.44 -8.32 -10.40
C GLY A 123 -8.96 -8.19 -10.47
N VAL A 124 -9.71 -8.80 -9.53
CA VAL A 124 -11.18 -8.80 -9.54
C VAL A 124 -11.71 -7.75 -8.56
N LYS A 125 -12.40 -6.72 -9.07
CA LYS A 125 -12.95 -5.63 -8.27
C LYS A 125 -13.93 -6.13 -7.20
N GLU A 126 -14.79 -7.07 -7.55
CA GLU A 126 -15.85 -7.60 -6.69
C GLU A 126 -15.28 -8.45 -5.54
N SER A 127 -14.00 -8.85 -5.63
CA SER A 127 -13.32 -9.66 -4.61
C SER A 127 -12.74 -8.83 -3.46
N TRP A 128 -12.82 -7.50 -3.53
CA TRP A 128 -12.40 -6.64 -2.44
C TRP A 128 -13.33 -6.82 -1.24
N VAL A 129 -12.78 -7.33 -0.14
CA VAL A 129 -13.50 -7.50 1.11
C VAL A 129 -12.97 -6.50 2.13
N LYS A 130 -13.88 -5.75 2.75
CA LYS A 130 -13.54 -4.91 3.90
C LYS A 130 -13.21 -5.81 5.07
N LEU A 131 -11.95 -5.80 5.49
CA LEU A 131 -11.49 -6.59 6.63
C LEU A 131 -11.83 -5.88 7.93
N ILE A 132 -11.53 -4.57 8.01
CA ILE A 132 -11.67 -3.77 9.22
C ILE A 132 -12.21 -2.37 8.88
N SER A 133 -13.03 -1.84 9.77
CA SER A 133 -13.40 -0.42 9.84
C SER A 133 -13.25 0.02 11.29
N TRP A 134 -12.35 0.98 11.53
CA TRP A 134 -11.98 1.44 12.85
C TRP A 134 -12.21 2.93 12.98
N ASN A 135 -13.12 3.31 13.89
CA ASN A 135 -13.38 4.67 14.33
C ASN A 135 -12.89 4.87 15.76
N GLN A 136 -11.60 5.21 15.97
CA GLN A 136 -11.18 5.68 17.31
C GLN A 136 -10.48 7.03 17.28
N PRO A 137 -11.12 8.08 17.84
CA PRO A 137 -10.58 9.43 17.84
C PRO A 137 -9.34 9.60 18.73
N HIS A 138 -9.11 8.73 19.72
CA HIS A 138 -8.00 8.86 20.68
C HIS A 138 -6.69 8.18 20.25
N LEU A 139 -6.74 7.16 19.40
CA LEU A 139 -5.55 6.48 18.87
C LEU A 139 -5.09 7.06 17.52
N LEU A 140 -5.95 7.85 16.87
CA LEU A 140 -5.67 8.55 15.61
C LEU A 140 -5.42 10.05 15.86
N SER A 141 -4.67 10.38 16.91
CA SER A 141 -4.54 11.75 17.41
C SER A 141 -4.04 12.75 16.33
N CYS A 142 -4.83 13.82 16.14
CA CYS A 142 -4.56 15.15 15.57
C CYS A 142 -3.69 15.37 14.31
N PHE A 143 -3.09 14.35 13.71
CA PHE A 143 -2.35 14.50 12.46
C PHE A 143 -3.10 13.81 11.32
N PRO A 144 -3.31 14.47 10.16
CA PRO A 144 -3.98 13.90 8.98
C PRO A 144 -3.18 12.76 8.31
N SER A 145 -2.22 12.16 9.00
CA SER A 145 -1.18 11.27 8.47
C SER A 145 -1.03 9.96 9.25
N VAL A 146 -1.93 9.64 10.18
CA VAL A 146 -1.88 8.33 10.87
C VAL A 146 -2.29 7.24 9.89
N VAL A 147 -1.29 6.59 9.29
CA VAL A 147 -1.48 5.43 8.42
C VAL A 147 -1.54 4.20 9.32
N VAL A 148 -2.68 3.54 9.36
CA VAL A 148 -2.80 2.19 9.94
C VAL A 148 -2.19 1.22 8.95
N VAL A 149 -1.07 0.59 9.29
CA VAL A 149 -0.35 -0.33 8.40
C VAL A 149 -0.64 -1.77 8.82
N PRO A 150 -1.42 -2.56 8.04
CA PRO A 150 -1.58 -3.99 8.27
C PRO A 150 -0.25 -4.71 8.05
N LEU A 151 0.15 -5.54 9.01
CA LEU A 151 1.43 -6.25 8.97
C LEU A 151 1.25 -7.74 8.72
N ALA A 152 0.40 -8.40 9.52
CA ALA A 152 0.25 -9.85 9.47
C ALA A 152 -1.07 -10.30 10.07
N PHE A 153 -1.54 -11.48 9.64
CA PHE A 153 -2.54 -12.24 10.37
C PHE A 153 -1.90 -12.99 11.55
N SER A 154 -2.67 -13.22 12.60
CA SER A 154 -2.30 -14.22 13.62
C SER A 154 -2.20 -15.60 12.99
N LYS A 155 -1.53 -16.53 13.68
CA LYS A 155 -1.41 -17.92 13.22
C LYS A 155 -2.77 -18.59 12.98
N ASN A 156 -3.78 -18.22 13.75
CA ASN A 156 -5.14 -18.76 13.63
C ASN A 156 -6.01 -17.97 12.64
N GLY A 157 -5.51 -16.85 12.09
CA GLY A 157 -6.25 -16.00 11.15
C GLY A 157 -7.39 -15.19 11.78
N ASP A 158 -7.55 -15.23 13.10
CA ASP A 158 -8.60 -14.56 13.86
C ASP A 158 -8.25 -13.12 14.26
N LYS A 159 -6.97 -12.76 14.21
CA LYS A 159 -6.48 -11.40 14.52
C LYS A 159 -5.59 -10.85 13.43
N VAL A 160 -5.49 -9.53 13.36
CA VAL A 160 -4.61 -8.79 12.46
C VAL A 160 -3.70 -7.88 13.27
N LEU A 161 -2.40 -7.94 13.01
CA LEU A 161 -1.41 -7.05 13.62
C LEU A 161 -1.30 -5.78 12.80
N PHE A 162 -1.40 -4.65 13.48
CA PHE A 162 -1.22 -3.33 12.90
C PHE A 162 -0.05 -2.60 13.53
N SER A 163 0.63 -1.81 12.71
CA SER A 163 1.39 -0.65 13.18
C SER A 163 0.47 0.56 13.14
N SER A 164 0.34 1.25 14.27
CA SER A 164 -0.35 2.53 14.41
C SER A 164 0.62 3.49 15.07
N ASP A 165 0.82 4.67 14.50
CA ASP A 165 1.82 5.64 14.98
C ASP A 165 3.27 5.09 15.08
N VAL A 166 4.18 5.95 15.52
CA VAL A 166 5.63 5.72 15.46
C VAL A 166 6.09 4.65 16.47
N HIS A 167 5.23 4.19 17.39
CA HIS A 167 5.64 3.28 18.47
C HIS A 167 4.61 2.23 18.88
N THR A 168 3.41 2.20 18.30
CA THR A 168 2.35 1.32 18.79
C THR A 168 2.02 0.20 17.82
N PHE A 169 2.17 -1.03 18.29
CA PHE A 169 1.61 -2.20 17.63
C PHE A 169 0.32 -2.59 18.32
N VAL A 170 -0.68 -3.04 17.55
CA VAL A 170 -1.95 -3.51 18.10
C VAL A 170 -2.42 -4.76 17.40
N TRP A 171 -2.97 -5.70 18.17
CA TRP A 171 -3.78 -6.79 17.64
C TRP A 171 -5.23 -6.31 17.54
N TYR A 172 -5.83 -6.48 16.37
CA TYR A 172 -7.25 -6.35 16.16
C TYR A 172 -7.87 -7.74 16.02
N ASP A 173 -8.80 -8.09 16.90
CA ASP A 173 -9.54 -9.34 16.84
C ASP A 173 -10.74 -9.21 15.88
N LEU A 174 -10.76 -10.03 14.81
CA LEU A 174 -11.73 -9.90 13.73
C LEU A 174 -13.15 -10.30 14.16
N GLY A 175 -13.29 -11.19 15.15
CA GLY A 175 -14.59 -11.66 15.64
C GLY A 175 -15.20 -10.69 16.64
N SER A 176 -14.46 -10.39 17.70
CA SER A 176 -14.90 -9.50 18.79
C SER A 176 -14.75 -8.01 18.50
N LYS A 177 -14.00 -7.65 17.45
CA LYS A 177 -13.68 -6.27 17.06
C LYS A 177 -12.92 -5.49 18.14
N LYS A 178 -12.21 -6.19 19.02
CA LYS A 178 -11.42 -5.61 20.11
C LYS A 178 -9.99 -5.34 19.68
N VAL A 179 -9.40 -4.33 20.30
CA VAL A 179 -8.02 -3.90 20.08
C VAL A 179 -7.20 -4.19 21.34
N GLU A 180 -6.07 -4.86 21.17
CA GLU A 180 -5.13 -5.19 22.23
C GLU A 180 -3.77 -4.57 21.89
N LYS A 181 -3.21 -3.75 22.78
CA LYS A 181 -1.88 -3.17 22.58
C LYS A 181 -0.80 -4.23 22.69
N VAL A 182 0.18 -4.15 21.80
CA VAL A 182 1.34 -5.05 21.76
C VAL A 182 2.58 -4.24 22.12
N GLY A 183 3.20 -4.60 23.25
CA GLY A 183 4.49 -4.04 23.64
C GLY A 183 5.62 -4.81 22.96
N ILE A 184 6.30 -4.17 22.00
CA ILE A 184 7.56 -4.67 21.45
C ILE A 184 8.69 -3.87 22.09
N ARG A 185 9.64 -4.56 22.74
CA ARG A 185 10.79 -3.91 23.38
C ARG A 185 11.83 -3.54 22.32
N ASP A 186 12.57 -2.47 22.60
CA ASP A 186 13.76 -2.06 21.83
C ASP A 186 13.52 -1.71 20.35
N VAL A 187 12.29 -1.33 19.99
CA VAL A 187 11.99 -0.84 18.63
C VAL A 187 12.58 0.57 18.46
N PRO A 188 13.41 0.81 17.42
CA PRO A 188 13.94 2.13 17.12
C PRO A 188 12.83 3.17 16.91
N ILE A 189 13.16 4.44 17.22
CA ILE A 189 12.21 5.55 17.09
C ILE A 189 11.71 5.68 15.65
N ILE A 190 12.57 5.45 14.66
CA ILE A 190 12.18 5.42 13.25
C ILE A 190 12.40 4.00 12.77
N HIS A 191 11.31 3.35 12.36
CA HIS A 191 11.34 2.02 11.79
C HIS A 191 10.39 1.96 10.59
N ASP A 192 10.69 1.04 9.67
CA ASP A 192 9.76 0.64 8.61
C ASP A 192 9.52 -0.86 8.76
N VAL A 193 8.35 -1.31 8.34
CA VAL A 193 8.00 -2.74 8.38
C VAL A 193 7.68 -3.18 6.97
N ASP A 194 8.57 -4.01 6.44
CA ASP A 194 8.44 -4.59 5.11
C ASP A 194 8.22 -6.10 5.21
N LEU A 195 7.47 -6.63 4.25
CA LEU A 195 7.38 -8.08 4.07
C LEU A 195 8.68 -8.59 3.45
N TYR A 196 9.37 -9.46 4.18
CA TYR A 196 10.49 -10.20 3.64
C TYR A 196 9.99 -11.37 2.79
N VAL A 197 10.41 -11.39 1.53
CA VAL A 197 10.25 -12.55 0.64
C VAL A 197 11.65 -12.98 0.22
N GLN A 198 12.00 -14.25 0.44
CA GLN A 198 13.36 -14.76 0.23
C GLN A 198 13.83 -14.65 -1.22
N SER A 199 12.90 -14.71 -2.18
CA SER A 199 13.18 -14.52 -3.60
C SER A 199 11.99 -13.86 -4.27
N LEU A 200 12.27 -12.93 -5.20
CA LEU A 200 11.26 -12.34 -6.09
C LEU A 200 10.86 -13.27 -7.23
N VAL A 201 11.53 -14.42 -7.35
CA VAL A 201 11.32 -15.42 -8.39
C VAL A 201 11.08 -16.77 -7.69
N PRO A 202 10.04 -17.53 -8.07
CA PRO A 202 9.92 -18.91 -7.62
C PRO A 202 11.20 -19.66 -8.02
N LEU A 203 11.90 -20.23 -7.03
CA LEU A 203 12.93 -21.22 -7.32
C LEU A 203 12.18 -22.52 -7.64
N ASN A 204 12.02 -22.79 -8.93
CA ASN A 204 11.58 -24.10 -9.41
C ASN A 204 12.65 -25.16 -9.10
#